data_AF-A0A7C8QJG1-F1
#
_entry.id   AF-A0A7C8QJG1-F1
#
_cell.length_a   1.000
_cell.length_b   1.000
_cell.length_c   1.000
_cell.angle_alpha   90.00
_cell.angle_beta   90.00
_cell.angle_gamma   90.00
#
_symmetry.space_group_name_H-M   'P 1'
#
loop_
_entity.id
_entity.type
_entity.pdbx_description
1 polymer ?
#
loop_
_entity_poly.entity_id
_entity_poly.type
_entity_poly.pdbx_seq_one_letter_code
_entity_poly.pdbx_strand_id
1 'polypeptide(L)'
;MQLRGNDKTYPPGGRDIFTSTLHWGVSRLADRFWKTTRGRQIRHTDFTKGFHTFGIEWTKDYIFTYHNGRTYSVLWVGFLQQSLWNLGQFSNNGTLHPNPWAGSGNNDAPFDQPFYLSLSVQVGATSKITYHYPYQNEFVESLITRV
;
A
#
# COMPACT_ATOMS: atom_id res chain seq x y z
N MET A 1 2.89 1.76 -3.54
CA MET A 1 3.91 1.10 -4.39
C MET A 1 5.24 1.76 -4.15
N GLN A 2 6.35 1.01 -4.04
CA GLN A 2 7.67 1.54 -3.67
C GLN A 2 8.79 0.79 -4.42
N LEU A 3 9.81 1.55 -4.84
CA LEU A 3 11.08 1.08 -5.39
C LEU A 3 12.24 1.75 -4.65
N ARG A 4 13.40 1.10 -4.65
CA ARG A 4 14.65 1.64 -4.09
C ARG A 4 15.70 1.73 -5.19
N GLY A 5 16.52 2.77 -5.16
CA GLY A 5 17.62 2.94 -6.12
C GLY A 5 18.92 2.19 -5.76
N ASN A 6 18.97 1.58 -4.56
CA ASN A 6 20.15 0.87 -4.06
C ASN A 6 20.53 -0.31 -4.94
N ASP A 7 21.80 -0.76 -4.85
CA ASP A 7 22.23 -1.96 -5.57
C ASP A 7 21.41 -3.19 -5.18
N LYS A 8 21.29 -4.16 -6.10
CA LYS A 8 20.56 -5.43 -5.90
C LYS A 8 21.01 -6.21 -4.66
N THR A 9 22.26 -6.00 -4.22
CA THR A 9 22.83 -6.65 -3.03
C THR A 9 22.41 -5.98 -1.71
N TYR A 10 21.66 -4.88 -1.76
CA TYR A 10 21.19 -4.19 -0.56
C TYR A 10 20.16 -5.05 0.20
N PRO A 11 20.41 -5.43 1.47
CA PRO A 11 19.61 -6.45 2.15
C PRO A 11 18.09 -6.16 2.27
N PRO A 12 17.65 -4.91 2.49
CA PRO A 12 16.21 -4.56 2.48
C PRO A 12 15.53 -4.60 1.10
N GLY A 13 16.27 -4.86 0.03
CA GLY A 13 15.80 -4.89 -1.36
C GLY A 13 16.41 -3.78 -2.21
N GLY A 14 16.93 -4.15 -3.38
CA GLY A 14 17.59 -3.24 -4.31
C GLY A 14 16.70 -2.79 -5.47
N ARG A 15 17.34 -2.16 -6.47
CA ARG A 15 16.75 -1.64 -7.70
C ARG A 15 16.11 -2.68 -8.62
N ASP A 16 16.12 -3.94 -8.24
CA ASP A 16 15.50 -5.07 -8.92
C ASP A 16 14.23 -5.58 -8.22
N ILE A 17 13.81 -4.95 -7.12
CA ILE A 17 12.59 -5.33 -6.37
C ILE A 17 11.59 -4.18 -6.36
N PHE A 18 10.39 -4.48 -6.83
CA PHE A 18 9.22 -3.61 -6.72
C PHE A 18 8.31 -4.11 -5.58
N THR A 19 7.93 -3.23 -4.67
CA THR A 19 7.07 -3.57 -3.53
C THR A 19 5.71 -2.88 -3.63
N SER A 20 4.66 -3.65 -3.43
CA SER A 20 3.30 -3.16 -3.30
C SER A 20 2.79 -3.46 -1.90
N THR A 21 2.23 -2.44 -1.26
CA THR A 21 1.74 -2.49 0.12
C THR A 21 0.47 -1.68 0.22
N LEU A 22 -0.56 -2.26 0.83
CA LEU A 22 -1.71 -1.50 1.34
C LEU A 22 -1.54 -1.27 2.83
N HIS A 23 -1.67 -0.02 3.27
CA HIS A 23 -1.70 0.36 4.68
C HIS A 23 -3.13 0.53 5.13
N TRP A 24 -3.49 -0.09 6.25
CA TRP A 24 -4.84 -0.07 6.80
C TRP A 24 -4.81 -0.50 8.26
N GLY A 25 -5.66 0.12 9.06
CA GLY A 25 -5.77 -0.13 10.49
C GLY A 25 -6.42 1.03 11.21
N VAL A 26 -6.76 0.83 12.48
CA VAL A 26 -7.44 1.85 13.29
C VAL A 26 -6.53 2.99 13.74
N SER A 27 -5.21 2.79 13.68
CA SER A 27 -4.20 3.78 14.02
C SER A 27 -2.85 3.39 13.42
N ARG A 28 -1.86 4.29 13.48
CA ARG A 28 -0.49 3.99 13.05
C ARG A 28 0.13 2.78 13.77
N LEU A 29 -0.18 2.58 15.06
CA LEU A 29 0.31 1.44 15.84
C LEU A 29 -0.44 0.14 15.49
N ALA A 30 -1.66 0.28 15.01
CA ALA A 30 -2.52 -0.82 14.61
C ALA A 30 -2.57 -1.02 13.09
N ASP A 31 -1.60 -0.47 12.35
CA ASP A 31 -1.41 -0.75 10.93
C ASP A 31 -1.24 -2.26 10.74
N ARG A 32 -1.80 -2.80 9.65
CA ARG A 32 -1.74 -4.21 9.28
C ARG A 32 -1.08 -4.42 7.91
N PHE A 33 -0.29 -3.44 7.47
CA PHE A 33 0.40 -3.46 6.18
C PHE A 33 1.14 -4.76 5.84
N TRP A 34 1.71 -5.44 6.84
CA TRP A 34 2.43 -6.70 6.63
C TRP A 34 1.53 -7.82 6.09
N LYS A 35 0.23 -7.80 6.37
CA LYS A 35 -0.75 -8.75 5.81
C LYS A 35 -0.99 -8.51 4.31
N THR A 36 -0.71 -7.30 3.84
CA THR A 36 -0.99 -6.81 2.48
C THR A 36 0.25 -6.22 1.82
N THR A 37 1.43 -6.78 2.12
CA THR A 37 2.71 -6.42 1.49
C THR A 37 3.22 -7.57 0.64
N ARG A 38 3.61 -7.27 -0.60
CA ARG A 38 4.28 -8.20 -1.50
C ARG A 38 5.36 -7.49 -2.30
N GLY A 39 6.52 -8.13 -2.40
CA GLY A 39 7.62 -7.73 -3.27
C GLY A 39 7.69 -8.62 -4.50
N ARG A 40 8.04 -8.05 -5.64
CA ARG A 40 8.30 -8.77 -6.88
C ARG A 40 9.67 -8.38 -7.42
N GLN A 41 10.54 -9.37 -7.51
CA GLN A 41 11.86 -9.22 -8.12
C GLN A 41 11.77 -9.45 -9.63
N ILE A 42 12.45 -8.59 -10.40
CA ILE A 42 12.71 -8.82 -11.83
C ILE A 42 14.06 -9.50 -12.00
N ARG A 43 14.13 -10.51 -12.87
CA ARG A 43 15.34 -11.32 -13.08
C ARG A 43 16.14 -10.79 -14.26
N HIS A 44 17.47 -10.94 -14.17
CA HIS A 44 18.42 -10.62 -15.25
C HIS A 44 18.40 -9.16 -15.76
N THR A 45 17.74 -8.26 -15.03
CA THR A 45 17.66 -6.82 -15.31
C THR A 45 17.32 -6.08 -14.02
N ASP A 46 17.19 -4.77 -14.08
CA ASP A 46 16.73 -3.93 -12.98
C ASP A 46 15.84 -2.78 -13.50
N PHE A 47 15.17 -2.07 -12.59
CA PHE A 47 14.22 -1.02 -12.94
C PHE A 47 14.92 0.26 -13.47
N THR A 48 16.26 0.26 -13.60
CA THR A 48 17.01 1.39 -14.15
C THR A 48 17.35 1.21 -15.63
N LYS A 49 17.06 0.04 -16.22
CA LYS A 49 17.33 -0.24 -17.65
C LYS A 49 16.33 0.36 -18.63
N GLY A 50 15.22 0.94 -18.16
CA GLY A 50 14.26 1.60 -19.02
C GLY A 50 13.02 2.07 -18.28
N PHE A 51 12.02 2.50 -19.05
CA PHE A 51 10.71 2.84 -18.50
C PHE A 51 9.89 1.58 -18.22
N HIS A 52 9.14 1.63 -17.13
CA HIS A 52 8.27 0.55 -16.68
C HIS A 52 6.87 1.09 -16.39
N THR A 53 5.85 0.32 -16.73
CA THR A 53 4.45 0.67 -16.44
C THR A 53 4.04 0.01 -15.14
N PHE A 54 3.53 0.78 -14.19
CA PHE A 54 2.96 0.26 -12.94
C PHE A 54 1.45 0.49 -12.94
N GLY A 55 0.70 -0.52 -12.56
CA GLY A 55 -0.75 -0.47 -12.59
C GLY A 55 -1.38 -0.90 -11.28
N ILE A 56 -2.48 -0.23 -10.96
CA ILE A 56 -3.44 -0.62 -9.92
C ILE A 56 -4.78 -0.84 -10.60
N GLU A 57 -5.41 -1.95 -10.29
CA GLU A 57 -6.83 -2.19 -10.50
C GLU A 57 -7.49 -2.24 -9.14
N TRP A 58 -8.51 -1.40 -8.95
CA TRP A 58 -9.20 -1.25 -7.69
C TRP A 58 -10.69 -1.26 -7.94
N THR A 59 -11.36 -2.19 -7.29
CA THR A 59 -12.81 -2.37 -7.32
C THR A 59 -13.28 -2.66 -5.90
N LYS A 60 -14.60 -2.64 -5.69
CA LYS A 60 -15.21 -3.05 -4.42
C LYS A 60 -14.90 -4.50 -4.01
N ASP A 61 -14.47 -5.33 -4.97
CA ASP A 61 -14.25 -6.76 -4.76
C ASP A 61 -12.76 -7.10 -4.55
N TYR A 62 -11.85 -6.28 -5.07
CA TYR A 62 -10.40 -6.48 -4.92
C TYR A 62 -9.55 -5.25 -5.24
N ILE A 63 -8.33 -5.25 -4.70
CA ILE A 63 -7.20 -4.45 -5.18
C ILE A 63 -6.13 -5.39 -5.76
N PHE A 64 -5.69 -5.08 -6.98
CA PHE A 64 -4.67 -5.80 -7.71
C PHE A 64 -3.62 -4.85 -8.23
N THR A 65 -2.34 -5.22 -8.12
CA THR A 65 -1.22 -4.41 -8.60
C THR A 65 -0.27 -5.23 -9.46
N TYR A 66 0.31 -4.58 -10.48
CA TYR A 66 1.15 -5.24 -11.46
C TYR A 66 2.22 -4.29 -12.03
N HIS A 67 3.21 -4.85 -12.73
CA HIS A 67 4.18 -4.09 -13.53
C HIS A 67 4.23 -4.62 -14.98
N ASN A 68 4.40 -3.77 -15.99
CA ASN A 68 4.48 -4.14 -17.42
C ASN A 68 3.33 -5.03 -17.97
N GLY A 69 2.20 -5.09 -17.26
CA GLY A 69 1.00 -5.86 -17.62
C GLY A 69 0.52 -6.83 -16.52
N ARG A 70 -0.75 -7.27 -16.61
CA ARG A 70 -1.38 -8.15 -15.58
C ARG A 70 -0.63 -9.45 -15.31
N THR A 71 0.10 -9.98 -16.30
CA THR A 71 0.92 -11.21 -16.16
C THR A 71 1.99 -11.08 -15.08
N TYR A 72 2.53 -9.87 -14.85
CA TYR A 72 3.47 -9.64 -13.76
C TYR A 72 2.77 -9.05 -12.53
N SER A 73 1.84 -9.85 -11.99
CA SER A 73 1.16 -9.56 -10.74
C SER A 73 2.15 -9.42 -9.56
N VAL A 74 1.81 -8.51 -8.66
CA VAL A 74 2.62 -8.17 -7.48
C VAL A 74 1.82 -8.39 -6.21
N LEU A 75 0.68 -7.72 -6.07
CA LEU A 75 -0.20 -7.85 -4.90
C LEU A 75 -1.63 -8.07 -5.37
N TRP A 76 -2.32 -8.98 -4.70
CA TRP A 76 -3.75 -9.19 -4.79
C TRP A 76 -4.35 -9.20 -3.38
N VAL A 77 -5.40 -8.43 -3.17
CA VAL A 77 -6.18 -8.38 -1.93
C VAL A 77 -7.65 -8.41 -2.31
N GLY A 78 -8.37 -9.46 -1.90
CA GLY A 78 -9.79 -9.62 -2.17
C GLY A 78 -10.66 -9.31 -0.96
N PHE A 79 -11.86 -8.78 -1.23
CA PHE A 79 -12.83 -8.32 -0.23
C PHE A 79 -14.13 -9.13 -0.23
N LEU A 80 -14.30 -10.05 -1.19
CA LEU A 80 -15.52 -10.87 -1.34
C LEU A 80 -15.79 -11.78 -0.14
N GLN A 81 -14.74 -12.36 0.44
CA GLN A 81 -14.87 -13.40 1.47
C GLN A 81 -14.77 -12.85 2.89
N GLN A 82 -14.05 -11.74 3.07
CA GLN A 82 -13.83 -11.13 4.39
C GLN A 82 -13.53 -9.64 4.25
N SER A 83 -13.99 -8.86 5.23
CA SER A 83 -13.63 -7.45 5.35
C SER A 83 -12.18 -7.28 5.85
N LEU A 84 -11.60 -6.10 5.59
CA LEU A 84 -10.31 -5.75 6.15
C LEU A 84 -10.32 -5.76 7.68
N TRP A 85 -11.43 -5.38 8.32
CA TRP A 85 -11.59 -5.49 9.77
C TRP A 85 -11.31 -6.91 10.28
N ASN A 86 -11.93 -7.91 9.65
CA ASN A 86 -11.77 -9.31 10.00
C ASN A 86 -10.37 -9.82 9.66
N LEU A 87 -9.83 -9.46 8.49
CA LEU A 87 -8.45 -9.78 8.11
C LEU A 87 -7.44 -9.25 9.15
N GLY A 88 -7.74 -8.09 9.74
CA GLY A 88 -6.90 -7.39 10.71
C GLY A 88 -6.92 -7.98 12.11
N GLN A 89 -7.90 -8.87 12.36
CA GLN A 89 -8.18 -9.46 13.66
C GLN A 89 -8.30 -8.38 14.75
N PHE A 90 -8.95 -7.26 14.40
CA PHE A 90 -9.20 -6.21 15.37
C PHE A 90 -10.31 -6.66 16.33
N SER A 91 -10.11 -6.41 17.63
CA SER A 91 -11.07 -6.79 18.66
C SER A 91 -12.10 -5.68 18.89
N ASN A 92 -13.34 -6.07 19.14
CA ASN A 92 -14.41 -5.16 19.60
C ASN A 92 -14.51 -5.14 21.14
N ASN A 93 -13.48 -5.59 21.87
CA ASN A 93 -13.55 -5.83 23.32
C ASN A 93 -13.41 -4.53 24.16
N GLY A 94 -14.22 -3.51 23.85
CA GLY A 94 -14.56 -2.35 24.69
C GLY A 94 -13.44 -1.40 25.12
N THR A 95 -12.17 -1.80 25.01
CA THR A 95 -10.97 -1.05 25.42
C THR A 95 -10.15 -0.56 24.24
N LEU A 96 -10.38 -1.13 23.05
CA LEU A 96 -9.80 -0.73 21.77
C LEU A 96 -10.92 -0.18 20.89
N HIS A 97 -10.62 0.92 20.19
CA HIS A 97 -11.57 1.74 19.42
C HIS A 97 -12.64 0.91 18.68
N PRO A 98 -13.92 1.34 18.72
CA PRO A 98 -14.98 0.67 17.96
C PRO A 98 -14.62 0.64 16.48
N ASN A 99 -15.07 -0.40 15.77
CA ASN A 99 -14.80 -0.54 14.34
C ASN A 99 -15.21 0.72 13.56
N PRO A 100 -14.24 1.50 13.02
CA PRO A 100 -14.54 2.75 12.31
C PRO A 100 -15.22 2.49 10.96
N TRP A 101 -15.16 1.26 10.46
CA TRP A 101 -15.74 0.84 9.19
C TRP A 101 -17.06 0.08 9.38
N ALA A 102 -17.60 0.00 10.59
CA ALA A 102 -18.86 -0.70 10.87
C ALA A 102 -20.06 -0.08 10.12
N GLY A 103 -20.00 1.21 9.80
CA GLY A 103 -21.01 1.90 9.00
C GLY A 103 -20.85 1.74 7.49
N SER A 104 -19.74 1.16 7.02
CA SER A 104 -19.56 0.87 5.60
C SER A 104 -20.40 -0.34 5.20
N GLY A 105 -21.13 -0.22 4.09
CA GLY A 105 -21.82 -1.35 3.47
C GLY A 105 -20.88 -2.27 2.69
N ASN A 106 -19.59 -1.92 2.56
CA ASN A 106 -18.63 -2.64 1.75
C ASN A 106 -17.49 -3.25 2.59
N ASN A 107 -16.95 -4.36 2.12
CA ASN A 107 -15.86 -5.08 2.78
C ASN A 107 -14.47 -4.49 2.51
N ASP A 108 -14.36 -3.61 1.52
CA ASP A 108 -13.13 -2.95 1.07
C ASP A 108 -12.80 -1.70 1.87
N ALA A 109 -13.67 -1.25 2.78
CA ALA A 109 -13.39 -0.15 3.71
C ALA A 109 -12.07 -0.37 4.47
N PRO A 110 -11.14 0.62 4.48
CA PRO A 110 -11.33 2.05 4.17
C PRO A 110 -11.10 2.45 2.69
N PHE A 111 -10.93 1.49 1.78
CA PHE A 111 -10.75 1.72 0.35
C PHE A 111 -12.08 1.74 -0.41
N ASP A 112 -13.14 2.21 0.23
CA ASP A 112 -14.49 2.37 -0.34
C ASP A 112 -14.83 3.84 -0.58
N GLN A 113 -13.83 4.72 -0.54
CA GLN A 113 -13.96 6.18 -0.68
C GLN A 113 -12.92 6.74 -1.64
N PRO A 114 -13.13 7.94 -2.21
CA PRO A 114 -12.15 8.59 -3.08
C PRO A 114 -10.79 8.79 -2.39
N PHE A 115 -9.70 8.59 -3.12
CA PHE A 115 -8.35 8.86 -2.64
C PHE A 115 -7.61 9.83 -3.55
N TYR A 116 -6.53 10.38 -3.02
CA TYR A 116 -5.56 11.14 -3.80
C TYR A 116 -4.45 10.22 -4.32
N LEU A 117 -3.99 10.49 -5.54
CA LEU A 117 -2.76 9.92 -6.04
C LEU A 117 -1.59 10.84 -5.63
N SER A 118 -0.67 10.30 -4.85
CA SER A 118 0.59 10.96 -4.49
C SER A 118 1.76 10.25 -5.13
N LEU A 119 2.60 11.02 -5.83
CA LEU A 119 3.85 10.57 -6.41
C LEU A 119 4.98 11.38 -5.78
N SER A 120 5.94 10.69 -5.18
CA SER A 120 7.04 11.34 -4.46
C SER A 120 8.32 10.55 -4.60
N VAL A 121 9.45 11.26 -4.56
CA VAL A 121 10.78 10.69 -4.34
C VAL A 121 11.16 10.99 -2.90
N GLN A 122 11.63 9.97 -2.17
CA GLN A 122 11.98 10.10 -0.76
C GLN A 122 13.43 9.67 -0.54
N VAL A 123 14.18 10.45 0.23
CA VAL A 123 15.55 10.16 0.63
C VAL A 123 15.55 9.86 2.13
N GLY A 124 15.82 8.62 2.50
CA GLY A 124 15.82 8.18 3.90
C GLY A 124 15.95 6.67 4.08
N ALA A 125 16.47 6.25 5.24
CA ALA A 125 16.63 4.84 5.59
C ALA A 125 15.31 4.20 6.07
N THR A 126 15.10 2.94 5.67
CA THR A 126 14.04 2.01 6.15
C THR A 126 12.66 2.62 6.42
N SER A 127 11.82 2.66 5.37
CA SER A 127 10.36 2.57 5.43
C SER A 127 9.68 3.40 6.55
N LYS A 128 9.60 4.71 6.35
CA LYS A 128 8.60 5.53 7.04
C LYS A 128 7.60 6.00 5.97
N ILE A 129 6.48 5.31 5.84
CA ILE A 129 5.34 5.83 5.07
C ILE A 129 4.64 6.83 5.99
N THR A 130 4.63 8.09 5.57
CA THR A 130 4.01 9.19 6.31
C THR A 130 2.49 9.11 6.14
N TYR A 131 1.77 8.99 7.26
CA TYR A 131 0.32 9.12 7.27
C TYR A 131 -0.04 10.61 7.26
N HIS A 132 -0.75 11.07 6.23
CA HIS A 132 -1.46 12.35 6.32
C HIS A 132 -2.82 12.09 6.96
N TYR A 133 -2.90 12.26 8.29
CA TYR A 133 -4.18 12.45 8.96
C TYR A 133 -4.55 13.94 8.84
N PRO A 134 -5.81 14.31 8.60
CA PRO A 134 -6.23 15.70 8.36
C PRO A 134 -6.03 16.67 9.55
N TYR A 135 -5.33 16.26 10.62
CA TYR A 135 -5.14 17.03 11.86
C TYR A 135 -3.69 17.17 12.33
N GLN A 136 -2.68 16.83 11.53
CA GLN A 136 -1.27 17.02 11.93
C GLN A 136 -0.44 17.55 10.76
N ASN A 137 -0.02 18.81 10.87
CA ASN A 137 0.93 19.46 9.97
C ASN A 137 2.34 18.93 10.23
N GLU A 138 2.84 18.05 9.36
CA GLU A 138 4.29 17.86 9.18
C GLU A 138 4.64 17.99 7.71
N PHE A 139 5.50 18.96 7.40
CA PHE A 139 5.95 19.30 6.05
C PHE A 139 6.73 18.14 5.41
N VAL A 140 6.16 17.56 4.35
CA VAL A 140 6.89 16.79 3.34
C VAL A 140 6.33 17.23 1.99
N GLU A 141 7.20 17.77 1.12
CA GLU A 141 6.84 18.15 -0.23
C GLU A 141 6.41 16.91 -1.01
N SER A 142 5.10 16.72 -1.17
CA SER A 142 4.51 15.76 -2.09
C SER A 142 3.61 16.52 -3.05
N LEU A 143 3.88 16.39 -4.34
CA LEU A 143 3.00 16.90 -5.39
C LEU A 143 1.77 15.99 -5.42
N ILE A 144 0.68 16.46 -4.80
CA ILE A 144 -0.61 15.77 -4.80
C ILE A 144 -1.47 16.40 -5.90
N THR A 145 -1.79 15.62 -6.93
CA THR A 145 -2.75 16.01 -7.96
C THR A 145 -4.06 15.27 -7.71
N ARG A 146 -5.17 16.01 -7.70
CA ARG A 146 -6.53 15.44 -7.61
C ARG A 146 -6.90 14.81 -8.96
N VAL A 147 -7.31 13.55 -8.93
CA VAL A 147 -7.82 12.79 -10.10
C VAL A 147 -9.26 12.40 -9.83
#